data_AF-A0A371K7Q5-F1
#
_entry.id   AF-A0A371K7Q5-F1
#
_cell.length_a   1.000
_cell.length_b   1.000
_cell.length_c   1.000
_cell.angle_alpha   90.00
_cell.angle_beta   90.00
_cell.angle_gamma   90.00
#
_symmetry.space_group_name_H-M   'P 1'
#
loop_
_entity.id
_entity.type
_entity.pdbx_description
1 polymer ?
#
loop_
_entity_poly.entity_id
_entity_poly.type
_entity_poly.pdbx_seq_one_letter_code
_entity_poly.pdbx_strand_id
1 'polypeptide(L)'
;MFSTLSASSLRATIFTVVGTPIATVLGVVIVVFFVRVAAFIGDRLAAVRSWRAEVKDTTSEDWRGTSNSKWPKYVVLYVLVMPVAAGFYFSTSPQSIVSILFAIVLLVITYIAAILLLVAVYKDAEQLHESHSPWIPNVAAYVGAPFAAFFIGYYAAEFNAWDAPVEALSFLGVCWLVAAFYLIDRKRSVGIF
;
A
#
# COMPACT_ATOMS: atom_id res chain seq x y z
N MET A 1 29.78 9.41 55.40
CA MET A 1 30.14 9.82 54.03
C MET A 1 28.94 9.59 53.14
N PHE A 2 28.09 10.60 52.98
CA PHE A 2 27.00 10.62 52.01
C PHE A 2 27.13 11.92 51.23
N SER A 3 27.48 11.82 49.95
CA SER A 3 27.28 12.91 48.99
C SER A 3 27.03 12.26 47.64
N THR A 4 25.76 11.91 47.50
CA THR A 4 25.05 11.45 46.31
C THR A 4 25.19 12.44 45.16
N LEU A 5 25.65 11.94 44.01
CA LEU A 5 25.15 12.26 42.65
C LEU A 5 24.59 13.68 42.44
N SER A 6 25.43 14.71 42.55
CA SER A 6 25.05 16.07 42.13
C SER A 6 25.78 16.44 40.85
N ALA A 7 25.39 15.80 39.76
CA ALA A 7 25.68 16.25 38.40
C ALA A 7 24.61 15.77 37.39
N SER A 8 23.34 15.61 37.81
CA SER A 8 22.26 15.57 36.83
C SER A 8 21.93 17.01 36.46
N SER A 9 22.49 17.49 35.35
CA SER A 9 22.32 18.88 34.91
C SER A 9 20.83 19.27 34.93
N LEU A 10 20.53 20.47 35.45
CA LEU A 10 19.19 21.05 35.48
C LEU A 10 18.51 21.02 34.09
N ARG A 11 19.32 21.05 33.02
CA ARG A 11 18.90 20.81 31.63
C ARG A 11 18.32 19.42 31.40
N ALA A 12 18.97 18.35 31.86
CA ALA A 12 18.45 16.98 31.73
C ALA A 12 17.11 16.82 32.46
N THR A 13 16.97 17.37 33.66
CA THR A 13 15.70 17.34 34.40
C THR A 13 14.59 18.11 33.68
N ILE A 14 14.86 19.30 33.13
CA ILE A 14 13.89 20.07 32.34
C ILE A 14 13.50 19.32 31.06
N PHE A 15 14.48 18.76 30.32
CA PHE A 15 14.22 17.96 29.12
C PHE A 15 13.38 16.73 29.41
N THR A 16 13.54 16.10 30.57
CA THR A 16 12.73 14.94 30.94
C THR A 16 11.33 15.36 31.40
N VAL A 17 11.23 16.36 32.28
CA VAL A 17 9.93 16.81 32.83
C VAL A 17 9.04 17.47 31.77
N VAL A 18 9.62 18.20 30.80
CA VAL A 18 8.86 18.86 29.72
C VAL A 18 8.81 18.00 28.45
N GLY A 19 9.92 17.32 28.13
CA GLY A 19 10.00 16.49 26.92
C GLY A 19 9.21 15.21 27.04
N THR A 20 9.13 14.55 28.21
CA THR A 20 8.35 13.31 28.36
C THR A 20 6.85 13.54 28.16
N PRO A 21 6.19 14.58 28.71
CA PRO A 21 4.80 14.89 28.40
C PRO A 21 4.57 15.20 26.92
N ILE A 22 5.45 16.00 26.29
CA ILE A 22 5.35 16.34 24.87
C ILE A 22 5.49 15.08 24.00
N ALA A 23 6.50 14.25 24.27
CA ALA A 23 6.73 12.99 23.58
C ALA A 23 5.55 12.02 23.80
N THR A 24 4.96 12.00 25.00
CA THR A 24 3.77 11.19 25.30
C THR A 24 2.58 11.67 24.50
N VAL A 25 2.30 12.99 24.47
CA VAL A 25 1.21 13.56 23.67
C VAL A 25 1.41 13.27 22.18
N LEU A 26 2.63 13.47 21.66
CA LEU A 26 2.95 13.15 20.27
C LEU A 26 2.78 11.65 19.98
N GLY A 27 3.27 10.78 20.87
CA GLY A 27 3.09 9.34 20.75
C GLY A 27 1.62 8.95 20.73
N VAL A 28 0.80 9.51 21.62
CA VAL A 28 -0.65 9.28 21.64
C VAL A 28 -1.31 9.77 20.37
N VAL A 29 -0.98 10.98 19.89
CA VAL A 29 -1.53 11.53 18.64
C VAL A 29 -1.21 10.63 17.46
N ILE A 30 0.03 10.15 17.37
CA ILE A 30 0.47 9.23 16.32
C ILE A 30 -0.31 7.90 16.41
N VAL A 31 -0.40 7.31 17.60
CA VAL A 31 -1.15 6.06 17.81
C VAL A 31 -2.63 6.23 17.44
N VAL A 32 -3.28 7.29 17.90
CA VAL A 32 -4.68 7.59 17.57
C VAL A 32 -4.86 7.78 16.07
N PHE A 33 -3.93 8.45 15.40
CA PHE A 33 -3.96 8.62 13.95
C PHE A 33 -3.91 7.27 13.24
N PHE A 34 -2.95 6.40 13.58
CA PHE A 34 -2.85 5.06 12.99
C PHE A 34 -4.08 4.19 13.27
N VAL A 35 -4.62 4.21 14.49
CA VAL A 35 -5.84 3.47 14.83
C VAL A 35 -7.03 3.96 14.01
N ARG A 36 -7.19 5.28 13.84
CA ARG A 36 -8.27 5.84 13.01
C ARG A 36 -8.12 5.47 11.54
N VAL A 37 -6.91 5.52 11.00
CA VAL A 37 -6.63 5.11 9.62
C VAL A 37 -6.92 3.62 9.45
N ALA A 38 -6.48 2.78 10.39
CA ALA A 38 -6.75 1.35 10.36
C ALA A 38 -8.24 1.03 10.43
N ALA A 39 -8.99 1.69 11.33
CA ALA A 39 -10.43 1.56 11.43
C ALA A 39 -11.13 1.99 10.14
N PHE A 40 -10.76 3.15 9.59
CA PHE A 40 -11.29 3.63 8.31
C PHE A 40 -11.08 2.63 7.18
N ILE A 41 -9.87 2.07 7.05
CA ILE A 41 -9.57 1.04 6.05
C ILE A 41 -10.39 -0.24 6.32
N GLY A 42 -10.47 -0.66 7.58
CA GLY A 42 -11.23 -1.83 8.02
C GLY A 42 -12.70 -1.75 7.67
N ASP A 43 -13.35 -0.62 7.92
CA ASP A 43 -14.75 -0.38 7.58
C ASP A 43 -14.97 -0.45 6.06
N ARG A 44 -14.05 0.11 5.27
CA ARG A 44 -14.12 0.05 3.80
C ARG A 44 -13.93 -1.37 3.28
N LEU A 45 -13.01 -2.14 3.85
CA LEU A 45 -12.82 -3.55 3.49
C LEU A 45 -14.04 -4.40 3.88
N ALA A 46 -14.66 -4.13 5.03
CA ALA A 46 -15.89 -4.79 5.45
C ALA A 46 -17.06 -4.48 4.51
N ALA A 47 -17.19 -3.22 4.08
CA ALA A 47 -18.20 -2.81 3.10
C ALA A 47 -18.03 -3.53 1.75
N VAL A 48 -16.81 -3.60 1.21
CA VAL A 48 -16.55 -4.35 -0.03
C VAL A 48 -16.90 -5.83 0.12
N ARG A 49 -16.63 -6.41 1.29
CA ARG A 49 -16.98 -7.81 1.57
C ARG A 49 -18.49 -8.02 1.59
N SER A 50 -19.27 -7.10 2.16
CA SER A 50 -20.73 -7.18 2.11
C SER A 50 -21.26 -7.01 0.69
N TRP A 51 -20.72 -6.08 -0.10
CA TRP A 51 -21.12 -5.91 -1.50
C TRP A 51 -20.90 -7.18 -2.32
N ARG A 52 -19.75 -7.84 -2.12
CA ARG A 52 -19.44 -9.11 -2.80
C ARG A 52 -20.38 -10.25 -2.37
N ALA A 53 -20.84 -10.26 -1.12
CA ALA A 53 -21.81 -11.25 -0.66
C ALA A 53 -23.18 -11.04 -1.31
N GLU A 54 -23.63 -9.79 -1.39
CA GLU A 54 -24.91 -9.42 -2.04
C GLU A 54 -24.95 -9.82 -3.52
N VAL A 55 -23.86 -9.59 -4.25
CA VAL A 55 -23.74 -9.98 -5.66
C VAL A 55 -23.74 -11.50 -5.85
N LYS A 56 -23.17 -12.26 -4.92
CA LYS A 56 -23.18 -13.73 -4.97
C LYS A 56 -24.59 -14.30 -4.85
N ASP A 57 -25.46 -13.65 -4.09
CA ASP A 57 -26.84 -14.08 -3.88
C ASP A 57 -27.79 -13.59 -4.99
N THR A 58 -27.41 -12.53 -5.71
CA THR A 58 -28.18 -11.92 -6.80
C THR A 58 -27.54 -12.19 -8.16
N THR A 59 -27.52 -13.46 -8.57
CA THR A 59 -27.07 -13.81 -9.94
C THR A 59 -28.15 -13.38 -10.94
N SER A 60 -28.18 -12.10 -11.32
CA SER A 60 -29.05 -11.61 -12.39
C SER A 60 -28.42 -11.93 -13.75
N GLU A 61 -29.13 -12.69 -14.57
CA GLU A 61 -28.65 -13.17 -15.87
C GLU A 61 -28.55 -12.08 -16.96
N ASP A 62 -28.87 -10.81 -16.65
CA ASP A 62 -29.07 -9.75 -17.64
C ASP A 62 -28.16 -8.52 -17.45
N TRP A 63 -26.97 -8.71 -16.86
CA TRP A 63 -25.99 -7.62 -16.80
C TRP A 63 -25.31 -7.44 -18.16
N ARG A 64 -25.76 -6.42 -18.91
CA ARG A 64 -25.14 -5.93 -20.16
C ARG A 64 -24.38 -4.62 -19.99
N GLY A 65 -23.98 -4.28 -18.77
CA GLY A 65 -23.31 -3.01 -18.48
C GLY A 65 -21.89 -2.98 -19.04
N THR A 66 -21.59 -2.11 -20.00
CA THR A 66 -20.20 -1.72 -20.22
C THR A 66 -19.76 -0.89 -19.01
N SER A 67 -18.95 -1.50 -18.14
CA SER A 67 -18.34 -0.78 -17.01
C SER A 67 -17.47 0.35 -17.57
N ASN A 68 -18.01 1.57 -17.62
CA ASN A 68 -17.31 2.78 -18.06
C ASN A 68 -16.33 3.30 -16.97
N SER A 69 -15.88 2.40 -16.08
CA SER A 69 -14.96 2.72 -15.01
C SER A 69 -13.61 3.11 -15.60
N LYS A 70 -13.10 4.27 -15.16
CA LYS A 70 -11.82 4.83 -15.61
C LYS A 70 -10.64 4.34 -14.76
N TRP A 71 -10.92 3.69 -13.63
CA TRP A 71 -9.93 3.31 -12.63
C TRP A 71 -8.94 2.23 -13.07
N PRO A 72 -9.33 1.21 -13.84
CA PRO A 72 -8.39 0.19 -14.28
C PRO A 72 -7.23 0.73 -15.13
N LYS A 73 -7.39 1.90 -15.75
CA LYS A 73 -6.31 2.57 -16.48
C LYS A 73 -5.09 2.82 -15.60
N TYR A 74 -5.29 3.14 -14.32
CA TYR A 74 -4.19 3.30 -13.36
C TYR A 74 -3.54 1.97 -13.00
N VAL A 75 -4.31 0.89 -12.99
CA VAL A 75 -3.78 -0.47 -12.79
C VAL A 75 -2.93 -0.89 -13.98
N VAL A 76 -3.40 -0.64 -15.21
CA VAL A 76 -2.64 -0.86 -16.44
C VAL A 76 -1.35 -0.04 -16.44
N LEU A 77 -1.42 1.24 -16.07
CA LEU A 77 -0.24 2.10 -15.94
C LEU A 77 0.81 1.49 -15.01
N TYR A 78 0.39 1.03 -13.83
CA TYR A 78 1.31 0.40 -12.88
C TYR A 78 1.95 -0.88 -13.44
N VAL A 79 1.16 -1.74 -14.08
CA VAL A 79 1.65 -2.99 -14.70
C VAL A 79 2.70 -2.72 -15.78
N LEU A 80 2.60 -1.59 -16.50
CA LEU A 80 3.58 -1.19 -17.51
C LEU A 80 4.81 -0.50 -16.92
N VAL A 81 4.64 0.35 -15.91
CA VAL A 81 5.73 1.11 -15.29
C VAL A 81 6.67 0.19 -14.50
N MET A 82 6.12 -0.78 -13.78
CA MET A 82 6.92 -1.58 -12.84
C MET A 82 8.01 -2.45 -13.52
N PRO A 83 7.77 -3.15 -14.64
CA PRO A 83 8.84 -3.86 -15.36
C PRO A 83 9.94 -2.94 -15.89
N VAL A 84 9.58 -1.72 -16.31
CA VAL A 84 10.56 -0.70 -16.75
C VAL A 84 11.40 -0.23 -15.57
N ALA A 85 10.75 0.04 -14.43
CA ALA A 85 11.43 0.41 -13.20
C ALA A 85 12.37 -0.69 -12.69
N ALA A 86 11.91 -1.93 -12.68
CA ALA A 86 12.70 -3.10 -12.29
C ALA A 86 13.89 -3.31 -13.24
N GLY A 87 13.65 -3.27 -14.55
CA GLY A 87 14.70 -3.43 -15.56
C GLY A 87 15.79 -2.36 -15.42
N PHE A 88 15.39 -1.10 -15.18
CA PHE A 88 16.35 -0.03 -14.91
C PHE A 88 17.11 -0.29 -13.61
N TYR A 89 16.41 -0.56 -12.51
CA TYR A 89 17.00 -0.78 -11.19
C TYR A 89 18.05 -1.90 -11.19
N PHE A 90 17.74 -3.04 -11.83
CA PHE A 90 18.67 -4.17 -11.90
C PHE A 90 19.77 -4.03 -12.96
N SER A 91 19.58 -3.19 -13.98
CA SER A 91 20.57 -2.98 -15.04
C SER A 91 21.61 -1.91 -14.70
N THR A 92 21.28 -0.92 -13.85
CA THR A 92 22.20 0.18 -13.56
C THR A 92 23.20 -0.19 -12.47
N SER A 93 24.48 -0.25 -12.85
CA SER A 93 25.58 -0.04 -11.89
C SER A 93 25.72 1.47 -11.65
N PRO A 94 25.61 1.98 -10.40
CA PRO A 94 25.62 3.41 -10.14
C PRO A 94 27.02 4.00 -10.40
N GLN A 95 27.25 4.46 -11.62
CA GLN A 95 28.50 5.07 -12.06
C GLN A 95 28.41 6.60 -12.16
N SER A 96 27.21 7.19 -12.16
CA SER A 96 26.99 8.63 -12.29
C SER A 96 25.87 9.17 -11.41
N ILE A 97 26.00 10.43 -10.98
CA ILE A 97 25.00 11.16 -10.18
C ILE A 97 23.65 11.23 -10.93
N VAL A 98 23.69 11.38 -12.26
CA VAL A 98 22.49 11.41 -13.11
C VAL A 98 21.74 10.07 -13.04
N SER A 99 22.46 8.94 -13.07
CA SER A 99 21.85 7.62 -12.94
C SER A 99 21.19 7.43 -11.56
N ILE A 100 21.83 7.94 -10.49
CA ILE A 100 21.28 7.87 -9.13
C ILE A 100 20.01 8.72 -9.01
N LEU A 101 20.03 9.96 -9.50
CA LEU A 101 18.85 10.83 -9.49
C LEU A 101 17.69 10.24 -10.29
N PHE A 102 17.97 9.67 -11.46
CA PHE A 102 16.95 9.00 -12.26
C PHE A 102 16.38 7.77 -11.55
N ALA A 103 17.21 6.95 -10.88
CA ALA A 103 16.75 5.82 -10.08
C ALA A 103 15.81 6.26 -8.95
N ILE A 104 16.15 7.34 -8.25
CA ILE A 104 15.31 7.91 -7.17
C ILE A 104 13.95 8.36 -7.74
N VAL A 105 13.96 9.12 -8.83
CA VAL A 105 12.72 9.60 -9.47
C VAL A 105 11.86 8.43 -9.92
N LEU A 106 12.47 7.43 -10.56
CA LEU A 106 11.76 6.24 -11.04
C LEU A 106 11.14 5.43 -9.89
N LEU A 107 11.87 5.29 -8.78
CA LEU A 107 11.37 4.64 -7.57
C LEU A 107 10.18 5.41 -6.98
N VAL A 108 10.29 6.73 -6.84
CA VAL A 108 9.20 7.59 -6.34
C VAL A 108 7.96 7.48 -7.24
N ILE A 109 8.13 7.56 -8.56
CA ILE A 109 7.03 7.39 -9.53
C ILE A 109 6.36 6.02 -9.35
N THR A 110 7.17 4.97 -9.16
CA THR A 110 6.67 3.60 -8.99
C THR A 110 5.87 3.43 -7.70
N TYR A 111 6.31 4.06 -6.61
CA TYR A 111 5.54 4.11 -5.35
C TYR A 111 4.22 4.87 -5.49
N ILE A 112 4.24 6.04 -6.14
CA ILE A 112 3.02 6.81 -6.41
C ILE A 112 2.05 5.96 -7.26
N ALA A 113 2.56 5.29 -8.28
CA ALA A 113 1.76 4.41 -9.12
C ALA A 113 1.19 3.21 -8.34
N ALA A 114 1.93 2.65 -7.38
CA ALA A 114 1.43 1.60 -6.49
C ALA A 114 0.28 2.10 -5.61
N ILE A 115 0.40 3.31 -5.03
CA ILE A 115 -0.68 3.92 -4.23
C ILE A 115 -1.93 4.15 -5.11
N LEU A 116 -1.73 4.71 -6.32
CA LEU A 116 -2.83 4.92 -7.26
C LEU A 116 -3.50 3.60 -7.66
N LEU A 117 -2.73 2.52 -7.81
CA LEU A 117 -3.27 1.18 -8.04
C LEU A 117 -4.18 0.72 -6.91
N LEU A 118 -3.75 0.83 -5.66
CA LEU A 118 -4.55 0.39 -4.51
C LEU A 118 -5.87 1.18 -4.41
N VAL A 119 -5.79 2.50 -4.63
CA VAL A 119 -6.97 3.37 -4.68
C VAL A 119 -7.86 3.02 -5.87
N ALA A 120 -7.30 2.74 -7.03
CA ALA A 120 -8.04 2.39 -8.24
C ALA A 120 -8.79 1.08 -8.07
N VAL A 121 -8.20 0.05 -7.45
CA VAL A 121 -8.88 -1.22 -7.19
C VAL A 121 -10.07 -1.02 -6.25
N TYR A 122 -9.92 -0.22 -5.19
CA TYR A 122 -11.05 0.12 -4.30
C TYR A 122 -12.13 0.92 -5.04
N LYS A 123 -11.76 1.95 -5.80
CA LYS A 123 -12.71 2.81 -6.50
C LYS A 123 -13.42 2.11 -7.65
N ASP A 124 -12.77 1.19 -8.33
CA ASP A 124 -13.43 0.31 -9.30
C ASP A 124 -14.44 -0.60 -8.60
N ALA A 125 -14.12 -1.15 -7.42
CA ALA A 125 -15.07 -1.95 -6.64
C ALA A 125 -16.33 -1.18 -6.25
N GLU A 126 -16.16 0.07 -5.80
CA GLU A 126 -17.26 0.99 -5.45
C GLU A 126 -18.15 1.26 -6.68
N GLN A 127 -17.55 1.59 -7.83
CA GLN A 127 -18.32 1.83 -9.06
C GLN A 127 -19.00 0.58 -9.62
N LEU A 128 -18.37 -0.59 -9.51
CA LEU A 128 -18.96 -1.86 -9.92
C LEU A 128 -20.16 -2.23 -9.02
N HIS A 129 -20.09 -1.95 -7.73
CA HIS A 129 -21.22 -2.12 -6.83
C HIS A 129 -22.37 -1.17 -7.19
N GLU A 130 -22.10 0.13 -7.35
CA GLU A 130 -23.13 1.13 -7.74
C GLU A 130 -23.80 0.78 -9.08
N SER A 131 -23.05 0.21 -10.03
CA SER A 131 -23.55 -0.25 -11.32
C SER A 131 -24.15 -1.65 -11.32
N HIS A 132 -24.36 -2.25 -10.13
CA HIS A 132 -24.96 -3.57 -9.94
C HIS A 132 -24.24 -4.66 -10.77
N SER A 133 -22.92 -4.56 -10.84
CA SER A 133 -22.10 -5.52 -11.57
C SER A 133 -22.16 -6.91 -10.92
N PRO A 134 -22.20 -7.99 -11.72
CA PRO A 134 -22.17 -9.37 -11.23
C PRO A 134 -20.81 -9.76 -10.65
N TRP A 135 -19.82 -8.87 -10.67
CA TRP A 135 -18.51 -9.09 -10.10
C TRP A 135 -18.01 -7.86 -9.35
N ILE A 136 -17.48 -8.11 -8.15
CA ILE A 136 -16.83 -7.11 -7.31
C ILE A 136 -15.45 -7.65 -6.90
N PRO A 137 -14.34 -6.91 -7.13
CA PRO A 137 -13.01 -7.38 -6.80
C PRO A 137 -12.84 -7.61 -5.30
N ASN A 138 -12.01 -8.60 -4.92
CA ASN A 138 -11.66 -8.83 -3.53
C ASN A 138 -10.59 -7.81 -3.08
N VAL A 139 -11.03 -6.59 -2.76
CA VAL A 139 -10.14 -5.49 -2.35
C VAL A 139 -9.28 -5.86 -1.14
N ALA A 140 -9.79 -6.68 -0.21
CA ALA A 140 -9.01 -7.12 0.94
C ALA A 140 -7.80 -7.98 0.53
N ALA A 141 -7.96 -8.88 -0.43
CA ALA A 141 -6.84 -9.66 -0.95
C ALA A 141 -5.88 -8.79 -1.78
N TYR A 142 -6.41 -7.93 -2.64
CA TYR A 142 -5.60 -7.10 -3.54
C TYR A 142 -4.84 -5.98 -2.80
N VAL A 143 -5.39 -5.43 -1.72
CA VAL A 143 -4.71 -4.41 -0.92
C VAL A 143 -3.88 -5.05 0.20
N GLY A 144 -4.41 -6.08 0.85
CA GLY A 144 -3.75 -6.73 1.98
C GLY A 144 -2.49 -7.51 1.61
N ALA A 145 -2.48 -8.20 0.45
CA ALA A 145 -1.33 -9.00 0.06
C ALA A 145 -0.03 -8.19 -0.13
N PRO A 146 -0.04 -7.01 -0.80
CA PRO A 146 1.14 -6.16 -0.86
C PRO A 146 1.65 -5.70 0.51
N PHE A 147 0.77 -5.28 1.41
CA PHE A 147 1.20 -4.88 2.76
C PHE A 147 1.78 -6.06 3.54
N ALA A 148 1.18 -7.24 3.45
CA ALA A 148 1.74 -8.45 4.06
C ALA A 148 3.14 -8.76 3.49
N ALA A 149 3.32 -8.63 2.18
CA ALA A 149 4.60 -8.83 1.52
C ALA A 149 5.66 -7.81 1.97
N PHE A 150 5.28 -6.56 2.21
CA PHE A 150 6.17 -5.55 2.79
C PHE A 150 6.68 -5.99 4.17
N PHE A 151 5.78 -6.37 5.08
CA PHE A 151 6.17 -6.81 6.43
C PHE A 151 7.03 -8.08 6.39
N ILE A 152 6.66 -9.07 5.56
CA ILE A 152 7.44 -10.29 5.39
C ILE A 152 8.83 -9.95 4.85
N GLY A 153 8.93 -9.08 3.83
CA GLY A 153 10.20 -8.65 3.26
C GLY A 153 11.06 -7.90 4.27
N TYR A 154 10.46 -7.02 5.08
CA TYR A 154 11.14 -6.29 6.15
C TYR A 154 11.72 -7.24 7.20
N TYR A 155 10.90 -8.14 7.74
CA TYR A 155 11.39 -9.12 8.72
C TYR A 155 12.42 -10.07 8.12
N ALA A 156 12.25 -10.49 6.86
CA ALA A 156 13.24 -11.32 6.17
C ALA A 156 14.59 -10.59 6.01
N ALA A 157 14.58 -9.32 5.63
CA ALA A 157 15.80 -8.50 5.54
C ALA A 157 16.50 -8.38 6.89
N GLU A 158 15.73 -8.06 7.94
CA GLU A 158 16.22 -7.90 9.30
C GLU A 158 16.83 -9.19 9.84
N PHE A 159 16.13 -10.33 9.72
CA PHE A 159 16.60 -11.62 10.21
C PHE A 159 17.82 -12.16 9.47
N ASN A 160 17.98 -11.79 8.20
CA ASN A 160 19.11 -12.26 7.37
C ASN A 160 20.21 -11.20 7.21
N ALA A 161 20.09 -10.04 7.87
CA ALA A 161 21.01 -8.90 7.76
C ALA A 161 21.32 -8.53 6.29
N TRP A 162 20.29 -8.49 5.45
CA TRP A 162 20.44 -8.11 4.05
C TRP A 162 20.56 -6.60 3.88
N ASP A 163 21.62 -6.14 3.22
CA ASP A 163 21.82 -4.72 2.84
C ASP A 163 20.99 -4.30 1.60
N ALA A 164 19.97 -5.08 1.24
CA ALA A 164 19.10 -4.83 0.10
C ALA A 164 17.71 -4.37 0.58
N PRO A 165 17.03 -3.48 -0.18
CA PRO A 165 15.70 -2.96 0.19
C PRO A 165 14.59 -3.99 -0.11
N VAL A 166 14.64 -5.15 0.55
CA VAL A 166 13.81 -6.32 0.26
C VAL A 166 12.33 -6.06 0.57
N GLU A 167 12.01 -5.27 1.58
CA GLU A 167 10.65 -4.83 1.91
C GLU A 167 10.01 -4.06 0.76
N ALA A 168 10.75 -3.13 0.15
CA ALA A 168 10.29 -2.32 -0.97
C ALA A 168 10.11 -3.18 -2.23
N LEU A 169 11.09 -4.03 -2.54
CA LEU A 169 11.03 -4.92 -3.70
C LEU A 169 9.90 -5.96 -3.58
N SER A 170 9.69 -6.51 -2.37
CA SER A 170 8.60 -7.45 -2.10
C SER A 170 7.24 -6.79 -2.24
N PHE A 171 7.08 -5.58 -1.68
CA PHE A 171 5.85 -4.78 -1.84
C PHE A 171 5.54 -4.51 -3.31
N LEU A 172 6.50 -3.98 -4.07
CA LEU A 172 6.30 -3.62 -5.47
C LEU A 172 6.09 -4.86 -6.36
N GLY A 173 6.82 -5.94 -6.12
CA GLY A 173 6.65 -7.20 -6.85
C GLY A 173 5.27 -7.82 -6.63
N VAL A 174 4.78 -7.82 -5.38
CA VAL A 174 3.45 -8.35 -5.07
C VAL A 174 2.34 -7.42 -5.55
N CYS A 175 2.51 -6.10 -5.47
CA CYS A 175 1.62 -5.13 -6.13
C CYS A 175 1.48 -5.44 -7.62
N TRP A 176 2.58 -5.78 -8.31
CA TRP A 176 2.55 -6.07 -9.74
C TRP A 176 1.79 -7.37 -10.05
N LEU A 177 2.03 -8.43 -9.28
CA LEU A 177 1.29 -9.69 -9.42
C LEU A 177 -0.21 -9.48 -9.19
N VAL A 178 -0.57 -8.80 -8.10
CA VAL A 178 -1.95 -8.43 -7.79
C VAL A 178 -2.59 -7.64 -8.91
N ALA A 179 -1.88 -6.63 -9.45
CA ALA A 179 -2.35 -5.81 -10.55
C ALA A 179 -2.68 -6.65 -11.79
N ALA A 180 -1.76 -7.56 -12.15
CA ALA A 180 -1.93 -8.45 -13.28
C ALA A 180 -3.12 -9.40 -13.08
N PHE A 181 -3.23 -10.04 -11.90
CA PHE A 181 -4.36 -10.91 -11.57
C PHE A 181 -5.69 -10.15 -11.58
N TYR A 182 -5.72 -8.95 -11.01
CA TYR A 182 -6.90 -8.10 -11.04
C TYR A 182 -7.35 -7.79 -12.47
N LEU A 183 -6.44 -7.42 -13.38
CA LEU A 183 -6.81 -7.13 -14.76
C LEU A 183 -7.31 -8.38 -15.50
N ILE A 184 -6.73 -9.54 -15.23
CA ILE A 184 -7.16 -10.81 -15.81
C ILE A 184 -8.56 -11.19 -15.30
N ASP A 185 -8.78 -11.11 -13.99
CA ASP A 185 -10.05 -11.41 -13.34
C ASP A 185 -11.15 -10.46 -13.84
N ARG A 186 -10.86 -9.16 -13.85
CA ARG A 186 -11.76 -8.13 -14.39
C ARG A 186 -12.10 -8.36 -15.86
N LYS A 187 -11.12 -8.68 -16.71
CA LYS A 187 -11.37 -8.96 -18.14
C LYS A 187 -12.29 -10.17 -18.30
N ARG A 188 -12.12 -11.22 -17.50
CA ARG A 188 -12.98 -12.42 -17.56
C ARG A 188 -14.41 -12.15 -17.10
N SER A 189 -14.58 -11.30 -16.08
CA SER A 189 -15.89 -11.04 -15.49
C SER A 189 -16.67 -9.90 -16.14
N VAL A 190 -15.97 -8.87 -16.64
CA VAL A 190 -16.55 -7.59 -17.07
C VAL A 190 -16.21 -7.28 -18.55
N GLY A 191 -15.30 -8.04 -19.16
CA GLY A 191 -14.97 -7.95 -20.60
C GLY A 191 -14.07 -6.77 -21.02
N ILE A 192 -13.74 -5.86 -20.11
CA ILE A 192 -13.01 -4.61 -20.43
C ILE A 192 -11.85 -4.40 -19.44
N PHE A 193 -10.77 -3.78 -19.92
CA PHE A 193 -9.71 -3.24 -19.08
C PHE A 193 -10.13 -1.89 -18.53
#